data_AF-A0A8T0DNA7-F1
#
_entry.id   AF-A0A8T0DNA7-F1
#
_cell.length_a   1.000
_cell.length_b   1.000
_cell.length_c   1.000
_cell.angle_alpha   90.00
_cell.angle_beta   90.00
_cell.angle_gamma   90.00
#
_symmetry.space_group_name_H-M   'P 1'
#
loop_
_entity.id
_entity.type
_entity.pdbx_description
1 polymer ?
#
loop_
_entity_poly.entity_id
_entity_poly.type
_entity_poly.pdbx_seq_one_letter_code
_entity_poly.pdbx_strand_id
1 'polypeptide(L)'
;MKDSSGKIFRLFMCSWTRSVGLFLEWTCHGVVWLLLNGLWLWVLWIYSVDFTPPGSKLTSSAPRWSFSRWLAGPDPLLFPNPWSKAFCLLFALLFDMSLVGIMKGFVRRPRPEEDVHGDMRLTVRQDLWSFPSGHASRAVLLLWLLPSMFIFSQCQYLLLLMWSGAICLSRYTMRRHHATDVVAGCLLGFFEYQFTMLIHWPSILHLLWFGR
;
A
#
# COMPACT_ATOMS: atom_id res chain seq x y z
N MET A 1 46.75 -6.77 5.56
CA MET A 1 46.12 -6.84 4.22
C MET A 1 44.73 -7.52 4.16
N LYS A 2 44.19 -8.13 5.23
CA LYS A 2 42.87 -8.81 5.22
C LYS A 2 41.61 -7.91 5.30
N ASP A 3 41.76 -6.61 5.51
CA ASP A 3 40.63 -5.69 5.79
C ASP A 3 40.08 -4.95 4.54
N SER A 4 40.82 -4.92 3.43
CA SER A 4 40.41 -4.20 2.21
C SER A 4 39.26 -4.92 1.47
N SER A 5 39.36 -6.24 1.31
CA SER A 5 38.35 -7.05 0.60
C SER A 5 36.99 -7.04 1.31
N GLY A 6 36.99 -7.04 2.65
CA GLY A 6 35.76 -6.96 3.46
C GLY A 6 35.10 -5.58 3.40
N LYS A 7 35.88 -4.50 3.25
CA LYS A 7 35.36 -3.14 3.02
C LYS A 7 34.80 -2.98 1.61
N ILE A 8 35.50 -3.48 0.59
CA ILE A 8 35.04 -3.43 -0.81
C ILE A 8 33.76 -4.26 -0.99
N PHE A 9 33.67 -5.45 -0.41
CA PHE A 9 32.45 -6.26 -0.47
C PHE A 9 31.28 -5.58 0.25
N ARG A 10 31.51 -4.94 1.41
CA ARG A 10 30.47 -4.16 2.10
C ARG A 10 30.04 -2.94 1.29
N LEU A 11 30.97 -2.22 0.66
CA LEU A 11 30.68 -1.07 -0.20
C LEU A 11 29.91 -1.49 -1.45
N PHE A 12 30.28 -2.61 -2.08
CA PHE A 12 29.56 -3.17 -3.22
C PHE A 12 28.16 -3.61 -2.83
N MET A 13 27.99 -4.34 -1.73
CA MET A 13 26.68 -4.74 -1.21
C MET A 13 25.82 -3.54 -0.81
N CYS A 14 26.42 -2.50 -0.22
CA CYS A 14 25.74 -1.25 0.11
C CYS A 14 25.32 -0.48 -1.15
N SER A 15 26.18 -0.45 -2.19
CA SER A 15 25.89 0.17 -3.48
C SER A 15 24.81 -0.59 -4.27
N TRP A 16 24.87 -1.93 -4.25
CA TRP A 16 23.90 -2.80 -4.91
C TRP A 16 22.51 -2.69 -4.26
N THR A 17 22.44 -2.80 -2.94
CA THR A 17 21.18 -2.63 -2.18
C THR A 17 20.60 -1.23 -2.35
N ARG A 18 21.45 -0.19 -2.43
CA ARG A 18 21.04 1.19 -2.73
C ARG A 18 20.51 1.33 -4.16
N SER A 19 21.16 0.71 -5.15
CA SER A 19 20.73 0.77 -6.56
C SER A 19 19.40 0.07 -6.79
N VAL A 20 19.21 -1.11 -6.18
CA VAL A 20 17.92 -1.83 -6.17
C VAL A 20 16.86 -1.01 -5.44
N GLY A 21 17.22 -0.37 -4.34
CA GLY A 21 16.34 0.52 -3.59
C GLY A 21 15.86 1.71 -4.42
N LEU A 22 16.78 2.42 -5.08
CA LEU A 22 16.48 3.55 -5.96
C LEU A 22 15.64 3.14 -7.17
N PHE A 23 15.93 1.98 -7.77
CA PHE A 23 15.14 1.40 -8.86
C PHE A 23 13.71 1.09 -8.40
N LEU A 24 13.54 0.44 -7.25
CA LEU A 24 12.23 0.19 -6.65
C LEU A 24 11.50 1.49 -6.30
N GLU A 25 12.21 2.51 -5.83
CA GLU A 25 11.64 3.82 -5.53
C GLU A 25 11.17 4.56 -6.79
N TRP A 26 11.89 4.46 -7.90
CA TRP A 26 11.48 5.06 -9.19
C TRP A 26 10.34 4.29 -9.87
N THR A 27 10.38 2.95 -9.84
CA THR A 27 9.37 2.09 -10.49
C THR A 27 8.09 1.99 -9.68
N CYS A 28 8.16 2.02 -8.34
CA CYS A 28 7.02 1.84 -7.45
C CYS A 28 6.42 3.15 -6.91
N HIS A 29 6.97 4.32 -7.23
CA HIS A 29 6.55 5.58 -6.58
C HIS A 29 6.37 6.80 -7.50
N GLY A 30 6.84 6.72 -8.74
CA GLY A 30 6.71 7.81 -9.70
C GLY A 30 5.43 7.76 -10.53
N VAL A 31 5.51 8.44 -11.67
CA VAL A 31 4.50 8.42 -12.75
C VAL A 31 4.10 6.99 -13.12
N VAL A 32 5.03 6.03 -13.08
CA VAL A 32 4.75 4.61 -13.37
C VAL A 32 3.72 4.00 -12.42
N TRP A 33 3.77 4.29 -11.12
CA TRP A 33 2.79 3.77 -10.16
C TRP A 33 1.42 4.41 -10.36
N LEU A 34 1.37 5.72 -10.62
CA LEU A 34 0.12 6.42 -10.94
C LEU A 34 -0.48 5.94 -12.25
N LEU A 35 0.34 5.68 -13.27
CA LEU A 35 -0.09 5.10 -14.54
C LEU A 35 -0.57 3.66 -14.37
N LEU A 36 0.09 2.85 -13.53
CA LEU A 36 -0.32 1.47 -13.26
C LEU A 36 -1.66 1.41 -12.51
N ASN A 37 -1.84 2.27 -11.50
CA ASN A 37 -3.12 2.41 -10.80
C ASN A 37 -4.20 2.99 -11.72
N GLY A 38 -3.87 3.98 -12.54
CA GLY A 38 -4.78 4.57 -13.52
C GLY A 38 -5.22 3.56 -14.58
N LEU A 39 -4.29 2.79 -15.13
CA LEU A 39 -4.56 1.71 -16.07
C LEU A 39 -5.41 0.62 -15.41
N TRP A 40 -5.13 0.26 -14.17
CA TRP A 40 -5.90 -0.73 -13.42
C TRP A 40 -7.34 -0.25 -13.14
N LEU A 41 -7.51 1.01 -12.72
CA LEU A 41 -8.83 1.63 -12.55
C LEU A 41 -9.60 1.71 -13.88
N TRP A 42 -8.90 1.97 -14.98
CA TRP A 42 -9.47 1.98 -16.32
C TRP A 42 -9.88 0.58 -16.80
N VAL A 43 -9.06 -0.43 -16.53
CA VAL A 43 -9.40 -1.84 -16.79
C VAL A 43 -10.62 -2.25 -15.97
N LEU A 44 -10.67 -1.93 -14.67
CA LEU A 44 -11.85 -2.18 -13.85
C LEU A 44 -13.10 -1.46 -14.36
N TRP A 45 -12.95 -0.21 -14.82
CA TRP A 45 -14.05 0.54 -15.44
C TRP A 45 -14.60 -0.20 -16.67
N ILE A 46 -13.74 -0.67 -17.57
CA ILE A 46 -14.15 -1.42 -18.76
C ILE A 46 -14.87 -2.72 -18.39
N TYR A 47 -14.38 -3.45 -17.40
CA TYR A 47 -15.00 -4.69 -16.92
C TYR A 47 -16.29 -4.46 -16.10
N SER A 48 -16.67 -3.21 -15.83
CA SER A 48 -17.85 -2.85 -15.03
C SER A 48 -19.08 -2.43 -15.84
N VAL A 49 -19.00 -2.47 -17.18
CA VAL A 49 -20.04 -1.93 -18.08
C VAL A 49 -21.33 -2.76 -18.11
N ASP A 50 -21.33 -3.99 -17.62
CA ASP A 50 -22.55 -4.81 -17.53
C ASP A 50 -22.90 -5.12 -16.07
N PHE A 51 -23.86 -4.38 -15.48
CA PHE A 51 -24.38 -4.74 -14.16
C PHE A 51 -25.83 -4.31 -13.91
N THR A 52 -26.63 -5.28 -13.48
CA THR A 52 -27.95 -5.12 -12.88
C THR A 52 -27.86 -5.30 -11.36
N PRO A 53 -28.45 -4.41 -10.55
CA PRO A 53 -28.32 -4.46 -9.09
C PRO A 53 -29.03 -5.70 -8.50
N PRO A 54 -28.39 -6.45 -7.58
CA PRO A 54 -29.07 -7.49 -6.82
C PRO A 54 -29.99 -6.85 -5.79
N GLY A 55 -31.16 -7.46 -5.62
CA GLY A 55 -32.19 -7.02 -4.67
C GLY A 55 -31.68 -6.96 -3.23
N SER A 56 -31.76 -5.76 -2.67
CA SER A 56 -31.76 -5.27 -1.27
C SER A 56 -31.90 -6.21 -0.06
N LYS A 57 -31.33 -7.43 -0.01
CA LYS A 57 -31.44 -8.31 1.17
C LYS A 57 -30.15 -9.04 1.56
N LEU A 58 -29.05 -8.32 1.79
CA LEU A 58 -27.85 -8.88 2.42
C LEU A 58 -27.35 -7.92 3.51
N THR A 59 -27.81 -8.12 4.74
CA THR A 59 -27.27 -7.46 5.93
C THR A 59 -26.04 -8.22 6.40
N SER A 60 -24.84 -7.76 6.06
CA SER A 60 -23.60 -8.31 6.61
C SER A 60 -23.20 -7.48 7.84
N SER A 61 -23.20 -8.10 9.01
CA SER A 61 -22.59 -7.54 10.22
C SER A 61 -21.10 -7.30 9.98
N ALA A 62 -20.59 -6.10 10.34
CA ALA A 62 -19.17 -5.74 10.22
C ALA A 62 -18.30 -6.82 10.91
N PRO A 63 -17.58 -7.66 10.14
CA PRO A 63 -16.99 -8.85 10.71
C PRO A 63 -15.62 -8.51 11.30
N ARG A 64 -15.37 -9.01 12.51
CA ARG A 64 -14.04 -9.00 13.13
C ARG A 64 -13.04 -9.70 12.20
N TRP A 65 -11.85 -9.12 12.00
CA TRP A 65 -10.81 -9.78 11.21
C TRP A 65 -10.39 -11.13 11.80
N SER A 66 -10.16 -12.09 10.90
CA SER A 66 -9.62 -13.41 11.20
C SER A 66 -8.74 -13.88 10.06
N PHE A 67 -7.62 -14.55 10.38
CA PHE A 67 -6.71 -15.13 9.40
C PHE A 67 -7.40 -16.15 8.48
N SER A 68 -8.31 -16.97 9.02
CA SER A 68 -9.10 -17.92 8.24
C SER A 68 -9.97 -17.23 7.19
N ARG A 69 -10.47 -16.03 7.50
CA ARG A 69 -11.29 -15.23 6.58
C ARG A 69 -10.45 -14.61 5.47
N TRP A 70 -9.28 -14.07 5.83
CA TRP A 70 -8.36 -13.55 4.83
C TRP A 70 -7.93 -14.65 3.84
N LEU A 71 -7.74 -15.88 4.31
CA LEU A 71 -7.49 -17.06 3.46
C LEU A 71 -8.73 -17.54 2.70
N ALA A 72 -9.94 -17.35 3.24
CA ALA A 72 -11.19 -17.73 2.58
C ALA A 72 -11.43 -16.93 1.28
N GLY A 73 -10.70 -15.83 1.08
CA GLY A 73 -10.67 -15.07 -0.16
C GLY A 73 -11.69 -13.93 -0.17
N PRO A 74 -12.21 -13.55 -1.35
CA PRO A 74 -12.99 -12.34 -1.47
C PRO A 74 -14.36 -12.45 -0.79
N ASP A 75 -14.77 -11.37 -0.12
CA ASP A 75 -16.05 -11.28 0.59
C ASP A 75 -17.14 -10.73 -0.34
N PRO A 76 -18.04 -11.58 -0.90
CA PRO A 76 -19.01 -11.13 -1.90
C PRO A 76 -20.08 -10.21 -1.29
N LEU A 77 -20.27 -10.28 0.03
CA LEU A 77 -21.22 -9.45 0.77
C LEU A 77 -20.74 -7.99 0.88
N LEU A 78 -19.43 -7.81 1.07
CA LEU A 78 -18.83 -6.49 1.26
C LEU A 78 -18.49 -5.85 -0.09
N PHE A 79 -18.11 -6.67 -1.07
CA PHE A 79 -17.74 -6.24 -2.41
C PHE A 79 -18.59 -6.92 -3.50
N PRO A 80 -19.92 -6.69 -3.51
CA PRO A 80 -20.81 -7.30 -4.47
C PRO A 80 -20.57 -6.80 -5.91
N ASN A 81 -20.03 -5.57 -6.05
CA ASN A 81 -19.97 -4.88 -7.34
C ASN A 81 -18.52 -4.43 -7.64
N PRO A 82 -18.08 -4.39 -8.92
CA PRO A 82 -16.79 -3.80 -9.29
C PRO A 82 -16.63 -2.35 -8.79
N TRP A 83 -17.70 -1.56 -8.84
CA TRP A 83 -17.76 -0.20 -8.32
C TRP A 83 -17.47 -0.11 -6.82
N SER A 84 -17.95 -1.08 -6.02
CA SER A 84 -17.67 -1.13 -4.58
C SER A 84 -16.20 -1.38 -4.31
N LYS A 85 -15.55 -2.24 -5.12
CA LYS A 85 -14.10 -2.49 -5.04
C LYS A 85 -13.31 -1.25 -5.43
N ALA A 86 -13.66 -0.61 -6.54
CA ALA A 86 -12.98 0.58 -7.03
C ALA A 86 -13.09 1.76 -6.06
N PHE A 87 -14.30 2.04 -5.56
CA PHE A 87 -14.52 3.12 -4.59
C PHE A 87 -13.83 2.85 -3.26
N CYS A 88 -13.91 1.62 -2.76
CA CYS A 88 -13.20 1.19 -1.56
C CYS A 88 -11.68 1.37 -1.71
N LEU A 89 -11.09 0.94 -2.84
CA LEU A 89 -9.65 1.08 -3.05
C LEU A 89 -9.25 2.56 -3.14
N LEU A 90 -10.00 3.37 -3.90
CA LEU A 90 -9.74 4.79 -4.02
C LEU A 90 -9.81 5.48 -2.65
N PHE A 91 -10.86 5.20 -1.87
CA PHE A 91 -11.00 5.72 -0.53
C PHE A 91 -9.82 5.28 0.36
N ALA A 92 -9.49 3.99 0.38
CA ALA A 92 -8.41 3.47 1.22
C ALA A 92 -7.06 4.11 0.89
N LEU A 93 -6.73 4.29 -0.39
CA LEU A 93 -5.49 4.94 -0.82
C LEU A 93 -5.46 6.44 -0.47
N LEU A 94 -6.57 7.16 -0.64
CA LEU A 94 -6.67 8.57 -0.24
C LEU A 94 -6.61 8.75 1.28
N PHE A 95 -7.21 7.80 2.01
CA PHE A 95 -7.20 7.77 3.47
C PHE A 95 -5.78 7.52 4.00
N ASP A 96 -5.03 6.55 3.45
CA ASP A 96 -3.61 6.35 3.76
C ASP A 96 -2.79 7.62 3.52
N MET A 97 -2.91 8.22 2.32
CA MET A 97 -2.15 9.43 2.00
C MET A 97 -2.44 10.57 2.99
N SER A 98 -3.71 10.71 3.39
CA SER A 98 -4.15 11.72 4.35
C SER A 98 -3.59 11.43 5.75
N LEU A 99 -3.74 10.20 6.26
CA LEU A 99 -3.26 9.81 7.59
C LEU A 99 -1.73 9.89 7.69
N VAL A 100 -1.01 9.36 6.71
CA VAL A 100 0.45 9.47 6.65
C VAL A 100 0.88 10.93 6.63
N GLY A 101 0.21 11.79 5.84
CA GLY A 101 0.48 13.23 5.78
C GLY A 101 0.26 13.92 7.13
N ILE A 102 -0.85 13.61 7.80
CA ILE A 102 -1.19 14.14 9.13
C ILE A 102 -0.16 13.68 10.17
N MET A 103 0.15 12.38 10.22
CA MET A 103 1.12 11.84 11.18
C MET A 103 2.53 12.41 10.97
N LYS A 104 2.96 12.59 9.73
CA LYS A 104 4.21 13.29 9.39
C LYS A 104 4.22 14.72 9.92
N GLY A 105 3.10 15.42 9.76
CA GLY A 105 2.91 16.78 10.26
C GLY A 105 2.95 16.91 11.79
N PHE A 106 2.51 15.88 12.52
CA PHE A 106 2.51 15.82 13.98
C PHE A 106 3.86 15.38 14.57
N VAL A 107 4.41 14.26 14.11
CA VAL A 107 5.60 13.66 14.74
C VAL A 107 6.88 14.39 14.33
N ARG A 108 6.93 14.95 13.12
CA ARG A 108 8.04 15.77 12.60
C ARG A 108 9.42 15.18 12.89
N ARG A 109 9.54 13.85 12.77
CA ARG A 109 10.79 13.15 13.03
C ARG A 109 11.77 13.41 11.89
N PRO A 110 13.00 13.89 12.16
CA PRO A 110 14.01 14.08 11.13
C PRO A 110 14.42 12.73 10.51
N ARG A 111 14.86 12.75 9.25
CA ARG A 111 15.45 11.57 8.59
C ARG A 111 16.87 11.30 9.14
N PRO A 112 17.36 10.05 9.08
CA PRO A 112 18.74 9.73 9.46
C PRO A 112 19.76 10.59 8.68
N GLU A 113 20.80 11.08 9.35
CA GLU A 113 21.78 12.05 8.81
C GLU A 113 22.71 11.49 7.71
N GLU A 114 22.62 10.19 7.38
CA GLU A 114 23.40 9.57 6.30
C GLU A 114 22.74 9.69 4.90
N ASP A 115 21.82 10.64 4.71
CA ASP A 115 21.26 10.95 3.39
C ASP A 115 22.29 11.73 2.57
N VAL A 116 23.13 10.99 1.82
CA VAL A 116 24.11 11.57 0.88
C VAL A 116 23.38 12.54 -0.05
N HIS A 117 23.70 13.83 0.08
CA HIS A 117 23.10 15.02 -0.54
C HIS A 117 23.02 15.06 -2.10
N GLY A 118 23.18 13.93 -2.81
CA GLY A 118 23.34 13.88 -4.27
C GLY A 118 22.26 13.15 -5.07
N ASP A 119 21.53 12.17 -4.50
CA ASP A 119 20.86 11.16 -5.35
C ASP A 119 19.41 11.48 -5.76
N MET A 120 18.80 12.54 -5.23
CA MET A 120 17.43 12.93 -5.58
C MET A 120 17.24 14.45 -5.62
N ARG A 121 17.74 15.07 -6.69
CA ARG A 121 17.42 16.49 -6.99
C ARG A 121 16.03 16.69 -7.59
N LEU A 122 15.32 15.63 -7.97
CA LEU A 122 14.05 15.69 -8.72
C LEU A 122 12.82 15.15 -7.97
N THR A 123 13.00 14.53 -6.80
CA THR A 123 11.88 14.07 -5.98
C THR A 123 11.49 15.22 -5.06
N VAL A 124 10.31 15.76 -5.33
CA VAL A 124 9.67 16.92 -4.69
C VAL A 124 10.07 17.09 -3.22
N ARG A 125 10.52 18.30 -2.87
CA ARG A 125 10.91 18.84 -1.56
C ARG A 125 9.90 18.65 -0.40
N GLN A 126 8.80 17.92 -0.63
CA GLN A 126 7.69 17.69 0.30
C GLN A 126 7.95 16.61 1.36
N ASP A 127 9.10 15.94 1.31
CA ASP A 127 9.35 14.71 2.08
C ASP A 127 10.41 14.92 3.20
N LEU A 128 10.23 15.95 4.02
CA LEU A 128 11.14 16.31 5.13
C LEU A 128 11.05 15.35 6.34
N TRP A 129 9.95 14.62 6.48
CA TRP A 129 9.64 13.84 7.69
C TRP A 129 9.71 12.32 7.43
N SER A 130 10.33 11.58 8.35
CA SER A 130 10.60 10.14 8.24
C SER A 130 9.48 9.25 8.77
N PHE A 131 8.71 9.73 9.76
CA PHE A 131 7.71 8.92 10.46
C PHE A 131 6.28 9.29 10.05
N PRO A 132 5.39 8.32 9.76
CA PRO A 132 5.64 6.90 9.47
C PRO A 132 6.07 6.69 8.00
N SER A 133 6.55 5.48 7.68
CA SER A 133 6.84 5.13 6.28
C SER A 133 5.55 4.90 5.49
N GLY A 134 5.14 5.90 4.71
CA GLY A 134 3.96 5.78 3.83
C GLY A 134 4.09 4.68 2.76
N HIS A 135 5.31 4.29 2.39
CA HIS A 135 5.55 3.18 1.47
C HIS A 135 5.20 1.83 2.10
N ALA A 136 5.64 1.63 3.36
CA ALA A 136 5.33 0.43 4.11
C ALA A 136 3.82 0.36 4.42
N SER A 137 3.21 1.50 4.79
CA SER A 137 1.75 1.59 5.01
C SER A 137 0.96 1.14 3.79
N ARG A 138 1.18 1.75 2.63
CA ARG A 138 0.48 1.39 1.38
C ARG A 138 0.72 -0.04 0.93
N ALA A 139 1.96 -0.51 0.99
CA ALA A 139 2.28 -1.89 0.59
C ALA A 139 1.58 -2.92 1.48
N VAL A 140 1.47 -2.64 2.78
CA VAL A 140 0.76 -3.52 3.72
C VAL A 140 -0.75 -3.39 3.57
N LEU A 141 -1.29 -2.18 3.42
CA LEU A 141 -2.71 -1.95 3.11
C LEU A 141 -3.15 -2.79 1.89
N LEU A 142 -2.41 -2.71 0.78
CA LEU A 142 -2.72 -3.45 -0.44
C LEU A 142 -2.56 -4.97 -0.29
N LEU A 143 -1.56 -5.42 0.48
CA LEU A 143 -1.35 -6.84 0.79
C LEU A 143 -2.59 -7.46 1.45
N TRP A 144 -3.24 -6.73 2.36
CA TRP A 144 -4.43 -7.22 3.06
C TRP A 144 -5.72 -6.98 2.27
N LEU A 145 -5.82 -5.83 1.59
CA LEU A 145 -7.05 -5.39 0.91
C LEU A 145 -7.30 -6.14 -0.41
N LEU A 146 -6.29 -6.34 -1.25
CA LEU A 146 -6.50 -6.95 -2.58
C LEU A 146 -7.05 -8.38 -2.52
N PRO A 147 -6.54 -9.27 -1.64
CA PRO A 147 -7.12 -10.61 -1.45
C PRO A 147 -8.59 -10.62 -0.99
N SER A 148 -9.03 -9.58 -0.27
CA SER A 148 -10.42 -9.46 0.17
C SER A 148 -11.37 -9.04 -0.96
N MET A 149 -10.83 -8.54 -2.08
CA MET A 149 -11.60 -8.05 -3.23
C MET A 149 -11.55 -8.99 -4.44
N PHE A 150 -10.43 -9.70 -4.62
CA PHE A 150 -10.16 -10.53 -5.80
C PHE A 150 -9.78 -11.94 -5.42
N ILE A 151 -10.02 -12.88 -6.34
CA ILE A 151 -9.57 -14.26 -6.19
C ILE A 151 -8.08 -14.30 -6.55
N PHE A 152 -7.26 -14.70 -5.59
CA PHE A 152 -5.82 -14.91 -5.77
C PHE A 152 -5.52 -16.41 -5.73
N SER A 153 -4.67 -16.87 -6.64
CA SER A 153 -4.03 -18.20 -6.54
C SER A 153 -2.90 -18.16 -5.51
N GLN A 154 -2.50 -19.33 -4.98
CA GLN A 154 -1.41 -19.45 -4.00
C GLN A 154 -0.11 -18.77 -4.47
N CYS A 155 0.21 -18.89 -5.77
CA CYS A 155 1.38 -18.24 -6.36
C CYS A 155 1.27 -16.70 -6.33
N GLN A 156 0.09 -16.17 -6.66
CA GLN A 156 -0.14 -14.71 -6.65
C GLN A 156 -0.11 -14.14 -5.22
N TYR A 157 -0.59 -14.88 -4.22
CA TYR A 157 -0.43 -14.51 -2.81
C TYR A 157 1.04 -14.39 -2.40
N LEU A 158 1.86 -15.38 -2.77
CA LEU A 158 3.30 -15.35 -2.50
C LEU A 158 3.98 -14.19 -3.21
N LEU A 159 3.64 -13.92 -4.47
CA LEU A 159 4.15 -12.77 -5.21
C LEU A 159 3.79 -11.44 -4.52
N LEU A 160 2.55 -11.28 -4.06
CA LEU A 160 2.10 -10.09 -3.36
C LEU A 160 2.82 -9.91 -2.00
N LEU A 161 3.00 -11.00 -1.25
CA LEU A 161 3.74 -10.99 0.01
C LEU A 161 5.21 -10.63 -0.20
N MET A 162 5.87 -11.24 -1.21
CA MET A 162 7.25 -10.93 -1.56
C MET A 162 7.39 -9.48 -2.01
N TRP A 163 6.45 -8.96 -2.81
CA TRP A 163 6.45 -7.57 -3.24
C TRP A 163 6.31 -6.60 -2.07
N SER A 164 5.34 -6.83 -1.17
CA SER A 164 5.14 -5.98 0.01
C SER A 164 6.34 -6.03 0.96
N GLY A 165 6.91 -7.22 1.17
CA GLY A 165 8.14 -7.42 1.94
C GLY A 165 9.36 -6.73 1.31
N ALA A 166 9.51 -6.81 -0.02
CA ALA A 166 10.59 -6.15 -0.75
C ALA A 166 10.49 -4.62 -0.64
N ILE A 167 9.29 -4.04 -0.68
CA ILE A 167 9.10 -2.60 -0.45
C ILE A 167 9.51 -2.23 0.98
N CYS A 168 9.06 -2.97 1.99
CA CYS A 168 9.40 -2.68 3.39
C CYS A 168 10.91 -2.79 3.63
N LEU A 169 11.55 -3.85 3.09
CA LEU A 169 12.99 -4.06 3.19
C LEU A 169 13.77 -2.96 2.48
N SER A 170 13.33 -2.56 1.29
CA SER A 170 13.92 -1.48 0.50
C SER A 170 13.98 -0.15 1.28
N ARG A 171 12.96 0.16 2.09
CA ARG A 171 12.93 1.37 2.93
C ARG A 171 13.92 1.31 4.09
N TYR A 172 14.15 0.12 4.63
CA TYR A 172 15.15 -0.11 5.67
C TYR A 172 16.57 -0.09 5.12
N THR A 173 16.83 -0.79 4.01
CA THR A 173 18.18 -0.91 3.43
C THR A 173 18.69 0.40 2.86
N MET A 174 17.82 1.26 2.33
CA MET A 174 18.20 2.60 1.88
C MET A 174 18.55 3.57 3.02
N ARG A 175 18.41 3.17 4.30
CA ARG A 175 18.65 4.01 5.49
C ARG A 175 17.91 5.35 5.47
N ARG A 176 16.82 5.45 4.71
CA ARG A 176 15.97 6.66 4.64
C ARG A 176 14.93 6.73 5.74
N HIS A 177 14.61 5.57 6.30
CA HIS A 177 13.68 5.39 7.40
C HIS A 177 14.34 4.53 8.46
N HIS A 178 14.08 4.83 9.73
CA HIS A 178 14.48 3.92 10.79
C HIS A 178 13.59 2.67 10.75
N ALA A 179 14.08 1.54 11.29
CA ALA A 179 13.29 0.30 11.37
C ALA A 179 11.93 0.54 12.05
N THR A 180 11.87 1.41 13.06
CA THR A 180 10.65 1.82 13.75
C THR A 180 9.64 2.50 12.83
N ASP A 181 10.09 3.28 11.85
CA ASP A 181 9.20 4.00 10.92
C ASP A 181 8.57 3.04 9.91
N VAL A 182 9.31 1.98 9.52
CA VAL A 182 8.81 0.90 8.67
C VAL A 182 7.79 0.07 9.42
N VAL A 183 8.10 -0.36 10.65
CA VAL A 183 7.16 -1.12 11.50
C VAL A 183 5.89 -0.30 11.77
N ALA A 184 6.01 0.98 12.11
CA ALA A 184 4.87 1.85 12.31
C ALA A 184 4.03 2.00 11.04
N GLY A 185 4.67 2.11 9.86
CA GLY A 185 3.98 2.07 8.57
C GLY A 185 3.22 0.77 8.36
N CYS A 186 3.84 -0.40 8.60
CA CYS A 186 3.17 -1.69 8.47
C CYS A 186 1.94 -1.80 9.39
N LEU A 187 2.05 -1.34 10.64
CA LEU A 187 0.93 -1.32 11.59
C LEU A 187 -0.18 -0.39 11.11
N LEU A 188 0.17 0.81 10.64
CA LEU A 188 -0.79 1.78 10.12
C LEU A 188 -1.59 1.18 8.95
N GLY A 189 -0.92 0.62 7.95
CA GLY A 189 -1.57 0.02 6.79
C GLY A 189 -2.49 -1.16 7.16
N PHE A 190 -2.12 -1.95 8.17
CA PHE A 190 -3.01 -2.99 8.70
C PHE A 190 -4.26 -2.40 9.37
N PHE A 191 -4.12 -1.36 10.20
CA PHE A 191 -5.27 -0.71 10.84
C PHE A 191 -6.17 0.01 9.84
N GLU A 192 -5.61 0.63 8.81
CA GLU A 192 -6.36 1.23 7.71
C GLU A 192 -7.17 0.18 6.95
N TYR A 193 -6.59 -1.00 6.69
CA TYR A 193 -7.32 -2.13 6.15
C TYR A 193 -8.48 -2.54 7.06
N GLN A 194 -8.25 -2.70 8.37
CA GLN A 194 -9.32 -3.03 9.32
C GLN A 194 -10.45 -2.01 9.26
N PHE A 195 -10.11 -0.72 9.31
CA PHE A 195 -11.08 0.37 9.23
C PHE A 195 -11.89 0.31 7.93
N THR A 196 -11.21 0.07 6.81
CA THR A 196 -11.84 -0.05 5.48
C THR A 196 -12.82 -1.23 5.42
N MET A 197 -12.54 -2.33 6.11
CA MET A 197 -13.44 -3.51 6.17
C MET A 197 -14.65 -3.31 7.08
N LEU A 198 -14.61 -2.34 8.02
CA LEU A 198 -15.76 -1.99 8.85
C LEU A 198 -16.80 -1.17 8.07
N ILE A 199 -16.42 -0.58 6.94
CA ILE A 199 -17.28 0.28 6.14
C ILE A 199 -18.16 -0.57 5.21
N HIS A 200 -19.46 -0.33 5.24
CA HIS A 200 -20.40 -0.99 4.33
C HIS A 200 -20.47 -0.28 2.97
N TRP A 201 -19.53 -0.58 2.08
CA TRP A 201 -19.38 0.01 0.75
C TRP A 201 -20.65 0.00 -0.12
N PRO A 202 -21.47 -1.08 -0.14
CA PRO A 202 -22.69 -1.09 -0.95
C PRO A 202 -23.70 -0.02 -0.52
N SER A 203 -23.84 0.21 0.79
CA SER A 203 -24.74 1.25 1.32
C SER A 203 -24.24 2.65 0.98
N ILE A 204 -22.93 2.88 1.05
CA ILE A 204 -22.34 4.18 0.69
C ILE A 204 -22.58 4.47 -0.78
N LEU A 205 -22.31 3.51 -1.67
CA LEU A 205 -22.57 3.69 -3.09
C LEU A 205 -24.05 3.91 -3.39
N HIS A 206 -24.94 3.16 -2.74
CA HIS A 206 -26.37 3.35 -2.91
C HIS A 206 -26.81 4.75 -2.45
N LEU A 207 -26.30 5.25 -1.32
CA LEU A 207 -26.58 6.59 -0.83
C LEU A 207 -26.06 7.67 -1.79
N LEU A 208 -24.82 7.54 -2.28
CA LEU A 208 -24.21 8.52 -3.18
C LEU A 208 -24.89 8.57 -4.55
N TRP A 209 -25.36 7.44 -5.06
CA TRP A 209 -25.92 7.33 -6.41
C TRP A 209 -27.45 7.49 -6.46
N PHE A 210 -28.16 6.94 -5.48
CA PHE A 210 -29.64 6.90 -5.44
C PHE A 210 -30.24 7.68 -4.27
N GLY A 211 -29.45 8.30 -3.40
CA GLY A 211 -29.94 9.11 -2.27
C GLY A 211 -30.50 10.48 -2.66
N ARG A 212 -31.04 10.63 -3.87
CA ARG A 212 -31.86 11.77 -4.28
C ARG A 212 -33.32 11.37 -4.31
#